data_AF-A0A4C1UYB6-F1
#
_entry.id   AF-A0A4C1UYB6-F1
#
_cell.length_a   1.000
_cell.length_b   1.000
_cell.length_c   1.000
_cell.angle_alpha   90.00
_cell.angle_beta   90.00
_cell.angle_gamma   90.00
#
_symmetry.space_group_name_H-M   'P 1'
#
loop_
_entity.id
_entity.type
_entity.pdbx_description
1 polymer ?
#
loop_
_entity_poly.entity_id
_entity_poly.type
_entity_poly.pdbx_seq_one_letter_code
_entity_poly.pdbx_strand_id
1 'polypeptide(L)'
;MLHPAQTRWLSLNEVVNRLLEQLPAIKLYFQSAVLTDRLLSAQSILTKAMEPTTELYLEFLRFALPIFTDLNKEMQAEKPKLYLLYDQIYTAYVTILECFIQPVYLELTKEEINKAKDILNAKEQKILSVDVNDVGIHLPLLETYVGGMVPNLIRLKRDTQELDNEKLSNFYTKFKEFYIQAAAQIKRRFPLDDKERQALKCLQMLNPQVILSHEFNKKTYNFNF
;
A
#
# COMPACT_ATOMS: atom_id res chain seq x y z
N MET A 1 0.99 19.22 23.01
CA MET A 1 1.79 19.73 21.88
C MET A 1 1.68 18.74 20.74
N LEU A 2 1.05 19.14 19.62
CA LEU A 2 1.03 18.36 18.38
C LEU A 2 2.41 18.50 17.72
N HIS A 3 3.10 17.37 17.48
CA HIS A 3 4.39 17.41 16.79
C HIS A 3 4.17 17.62 15.27
N PRO A 4 4.96 18.48 14.60
CA PRO A 4 4.86 18.75 13.14
C PRO A 4 5.02 17.52 12.21
N ALA A 5 5.31 16.35 12.75
CA ALA A 5 5.44 15.10 12.02
C ALA A 5 4.10 14.33 11.88
N GLN A 6 3.08 14.61 12.70
CA GLN A 6 1.84 13.83 12.70
C GLN A 6 0.91 14.14 11.51
N THR A 7 1.04 15.32 10.88
CA THR A 7 0.16 15.81 9.79
C THR A 7 0.78 15.84 8.39
N ARG A 8 2.10 15.61 8.25
CA ARG A 8 2.78 15.74 6.93
C ARG A 8 2.54 14.60 5.97
N TRP A 9 2.21 13.43 6.49
CA TRP A 9 2.07 12.22 5.66
C TRP A 9 0.75 12.23 4.86
N LEU A 10 -0.33 12.85 5.38
CA LEU A 10 -1.57 13.09 4.62
C LEU A 10 -1.33 14.03 3.43
N SER A 11 -0.48 15.05 3.64
CA SER A 11 -0.10 15.98 2.58
C SER A 11 0.84 15.35 1.55
N LEU A 12 1.51 14.23 1.86
CA LEU A 12 2.50 13.63 0.98
C LEU A 12 1.87 13.15 -0.33
N ASN A 13 0.67 12.57 -0.28
CA ASN A 13 -0.05 12.16 -1.48
C ASN A 13 -0.37 13.36 -2.39
N GLU A 14 -0.87 14.46 -1.81
CA GLU A 14 -1.15 15.70 -2.54
C GLU A 14 0.12 16.35 -3.10
N VAL A 15 1.23 16.30 -2.37
CA VAL A 15 2.53 16.77 -2.85
C VAL A 15 3.02 15.94 -4.02
N VAL A 16 2.89 14.61 -3.98
CA VAL A 16 3.26 13.73 -5.11
C VAL A 16 2.39 14.03 -6.33
N ASN A 17 1.08 14.18 -6.16
CA ASN A 17 0.16 14.58 -7.24
C ASN A 17 0.57 15.91 -7.87
N ARG A 18 0.86 16.91 -7.02
CA ARG A 18 1.30 18.23 -7.50
C ARG A 18 2.65 18.19 -8.19
N LEU A 19 3.59 17.37 -7.69
CA LEU A 19 4.90 17.19 -8.34
C LEU A 19 4.76 16.53 -9.71
N LEU A 20 3.91 15.51 -9.84
CA LEU A 20 3.61 14.89 -11.14
C LEU A 20 3.01 15.90 -12.13
N GLU A 21 2.02 16.67 -11.69
CA GLU A 21 1.36 17.71 -12.50
C GLU A 21 2.35 18.77 -12.98
N GLN A 22 3.25 19.22 -12.09
CA GLN A 22 4.17 20.31 -12.35
C GLN A 22 5.53 19.84 -12.90
N LEU A 23 5.76 18.53 -13.04
CA LEU A 23 7.06 17.99 -13.45
C LEU A 23 7.59 18.58 -14.77
N PRO A 24 6.76 18.78 -15.83
CA PRO A 24 7.22 19.44 -17.05
C PRO A 24 7.67 20.89 -16.82
N ALA A 25 6.90 21.66 -16.04
CA ALA A 25 7.23 23.04 -15.72
C ALA A 25 8.49 23.15 -14.84
N ILE A 26 8.66 22.23 -13.87
CA ILE A 26 9.85 22.12 -13.03
C ILE A 26 11.08 21.87 -13.91
N LYS A 27 11.02 20.93 -14.86
CA LYS A 27 12.13 20.67 -15.80
C LYS A 27 12.53 21.93 -16.56
N LEU A 28 11.57 22.62 -17.17
CA LEU A 28 11.83 23.85 -17.95
C LEU A 28 12.39 24.99 -17.09
N TYR A 29 11.82 25.20 -15.91
CA TYR A 29 12.26 26.24 -14.98
C TYR A 29 13.71 26.01 -14.54
N PHE A 30 14.03 24.80 -14.08
CA PHE A 30 15.38 24.50 -13.61
C PHE A 30 16.40 24.40 -14.75
N GLN A 31 15.99 24.04 -15.97
CA GLN A 31 16.85 24.20 -17.16
C GLN A 31 17.25 25.66 -17.36
N SER A 32 16.30 26.59 -17.33
CA SER A 32 16.57 28.03 -17.47
C SER A 32 17.43 28.58 -16.32
N ALA A 33 17.14 28.18 -15.08
CA ALA A 33 17.87 28.62 -13.89
C ALA A 33 19.34 28.13 -13.88
N VAL A 34 19.60 26.89 -14.32
CA VAL A 34 20.96 26.36 -14.47
C VAL A 34 21.76 27.16 -15.51
N LEU A 35 21.14 27.49 -16.64
CA LEU A 35 21.78 28.25 -17.72
C LEU A 35 22.07 29.70 -17.32
N THR A 36 21.17 30.33 -16.56
CA THR A 36 21.22 31.77 -16.25
C THR A 36 21.96 32.06 -14.94
N ASP A 37 21.60 31.36 -13.86
CA ASP A 37 22.02 31.70 -12.49
C ASP A 37 23.14 30.81 -11.95
N ARG A 38 23.50 29.72 -12.66
CA ARG A 38 24.57 28.76 -12.32
C ARG A 38 24.48 28.23 -10.87
N LEU A 39 23.28 28.10 -10.34
CA LEU A 39 23.05 27.61 -8.98
C LEU A 39 23.25 26.07 -8.91
N LEU A 40 24.16 25.61 -8.05
CA LEU A 40 24.42 24.18 -7.85
C LEU A 40 23.18 23.41 -7.34
N SER A 41 22.33 24.06 -6.55
CA SER A 41 21.07 23.49 -6.08
C SER A 41 20.07 23.28 -7.22
N ALA A 42 19.97 24.24 -8.15
CA ALA A 42 19.14 24.13 -9.35
C ALA A 42 19.61 22.96 -10.24
N GLN A 43 20.93 22.76 -10.37
CA GLN A 43 21.50 21.65 -11.09
C GLN A 43 21.12 20.30 -10.47
N SER A 44 21.20 20.17 -9.14
CA SER A 44 20.83 18.93 -8.44
C SER A 44 19.36 18.57 -8.64
N ILE A 45 18.46 19.55 -8.51
CA ILE A 45 17.02 19.36 -8.73
C ILE A 45 16.76 18.98 -10.18
N LEU A 46 17.38 19.68 -11.14
CA LEU A 46 17.22 19.37 -12.56
C LEU A 46 17.68 17.95 -12.89
N THR A 47 18.85 17.55 -12.39
CA THR A 47 19.40 16.20 -12.61
C THR A 47 18.44 15.14 -12.09
N LYS A 48 17.79 15.35 -10.93
CA LYS A 48 16.75 14.44 -10.44
C LYS A 48 15.47 14.50 -11.26
N ALA A 49 14.96 15.68 -11.59
CA ALA A 49 13.74 15.83 -12.38
C ALA A 49 13.86 15.20 -13.77
N MET A 50 15.04 15.25 -14.38
CA MET A 50 15.34 14.65 -15.70
C MET A 50 15.65 13.16 -15.63
N GLU A 51 15.82 12.59 -14.44
CA GLU A 51 16.16 11.19 -14.28
C GLU A 51 14.96 10.30 -14.65
N PRO A 52 15.10 9.34 -15.58
CA PRO A 52 13.97 8.60 -16.14
C PRO A 52 13.12 7.85 -15.11
N THR A 53 13.72 7.40 -14.00
CA THR A 53 12.98 6.67 -12.96
C THR A 53 12.24 7.57 -11.98
N THR A 54 12.54 8.88 -11.92
CA THR A 54 11.87 9.81 -11.00
C THR A 54 10.36 9.88 -11.22
N GLU A 55 9.92 9.96 -12.47
CA GLU A 55 8.49 9.93 -12.80
C GLU A 55 7.85 8.59 -12.45
N LEU A 56 8.58 7.48 -12.65
CA LEU A 56 8.13 6.15 -12.25
C LEU A 56 7.96 6.04 -10.72
N TYR A 57 8.89 6.60 -9.93
CA TYR A 57 8.80 6.61 -8.45
C TYR A 57 7.60 7.43 -7.98
N LEU A 58 7.36 8.60 -8.60
CA LEU A 58 6.23 9.44 -8.25
C LEU A 58 4.90 8.77 -8.58
N GLU A 59 4.82 8.10 -9.74
CA GLU A 59 3.64 7.33 -10.14
C GLU A 59 3.37 6.14 -9.21
N PHE A 60 4.42 5.41 -8.80
CA PHE A 60 4.31 4.39 -7.78
C PHE A 60 3.80 4.97 -6.45
N LEU A 61 4.37 6.09 -5.99
CA LEU A 61 3.97 6.70 -4.72
C LEU A 61 2.52 7.18 -4.77
N ARG A 62 2.07 7.72 -5.90
CA ARG A 62 0.66 8.07 -6.11
C ARG A 62 -0.27 6.87 -5.94
N PHE A 63 0.18 5.66 -6.32
CA PHE A 63 -0.57 4.43 -6.09
C PHE A 63 -0.47 3.93 -4.64
N ALA A 64 0.73 3.86 -4.07
CA ALA A 64 0.97 3.20 -2.79
C ALA A 64 0.59 4.05 -1.57
N LEU A 65 0.75 5.37 -1.64
CA LEU A 65 0.43 6.28 -0.52
C LEU A 65 -1.05 6.23 -0.11
N PRO A 66 -2.04 6.19 -1.02
CA PRO A 66 -3.45 6.00 -0.70
C PRO A 66 -3.76 4.90 0.32
N ILE A 67 -3.11 3.73 0.19
CA ILE A 67 -3.27 2.57 1.08
C ILE A 67 -3.05 2.98 2.53
N PHE A 68 -2.01 3.77 2.78
CA PHE A 68 -1.74 4.30 4.09
C PHE A 68 -2.64 5.50 4.37
N THR A 69 -2.73 6.51 3.47
CA THR A 69 -3.46 7.78 3.69
C THR A 69 -4.87 7.57 4.18
N ASP A 70 -5.53 6.56 3.66
CA ASP A 70 -6.90 6.24 4.03
C ASP A 70 -6.98 5.56 5.41
N LEU A 71 -6.02 4.70 5.77
CA LEU A 71 -5.91 4.18 7.13
C LEU A 71 -5.79 5.28 8.18
N ASN A 72 -4.83 6.21 8.06
CA ASN A 72 -4.74 7.23 9.12
C ASN A 72 -5.82 8.31 9.03
N LYS A 73 -6.52 8.52 7.90
CA LYS A 73 -7.78 9.30 7.91
C LYS A 73 -8.81 8.64 8.83
N GLU A 74 -8.94 7.32 8.75
CA GLU A 74 -9.86 6.57 9.60
C GLU A 74 -9.43 6.57 11.07
N MET A 75 -8.12 6.47 11.35
CA MET A 75 -7.59 6.58 12.72
C MET A 75 -7.72 7.98 13.32
N GLN A 76 -7.80 9.02 12.48
CA GLN A 76 -7.99 10.41 12.89
C GLN A 76 -9.47 10.83 12.86
N ALA A 77 -10.40 9.92 12.58
CA ALA A 77 -11.81 10.24 12.56
C ALA A 77 -12.31 10.60 13.97
N GLU A 78 -13.02 11.72 14.09
CA GLU A 78 -13.62 12.16 15.37
C GLU A 78 -14.85 11.32 15.75
N LYS A 79 -15.45 10.62 14.77
CA LYS A 79 -16.57 9.72 15.00
C LYS A 79 -16.07 8.37 15.51
N PRO A 80 -16.78 7.71 16.45
CA PRO A 80 -16.39 6.39 16.93
C PRO A 80 -16.50 5.37 15.79
N LYS A 81 -15.36 4.92 15.26
CA LYS A 81 -15.25 3.95 14.16
C LYS A 81 -14.45 2.70 14.53
N LEU A 82 -14.29 2.43 15.83
CA LEU A 82 -13.47 1.30 16.31
C LEU A 82 -13.91 -0.05 15.72
N TYR A 83 -15.19 -0.19 15.39
CA TYR A 83 -15.77 -1.38 14.73
C TYR A 83 -15.28 -1.64 13.31
N LEU A 84 -14.65 -0.65 12.64
CA LEU A 84 -14.05 -0.79 11.31
C LEU A 84 -12.53 -0.99 11.35
N LEU A 85 -11.92 -0.75 12.51
CA LEU A 85 -10.46 -0.70 12.67
C LEU A 85 -9.78 -1.97 12.15
N TYR A 86 -10.29 -3.13 12.60
CA TYR A 86 -9.72 -4.42 12.23
C TYR A 86 -9.76 -4.64 10.72
N ASP A 87 -10.94 -4.45 10.12
CA ASP A 87 -11.14 -4.66 8.69
C ASP A 87 -10.28 -3.74 7.85
N GLN A 88 -10.21 -2.46 8.22
CA GLN A 88 -9.42 -1.48 7.49
C GLN A 88 -7.94 -1.84 7.49
N ILE A 89 -7.37 -2.17 8.66
CA ILE A 89 -5.95 -2.57 8.77
C ILE A 89 -5.71 -3.88 8.02
N TYR A 90 -6.60 -4.86 8.18
CA TYR A 90 -6.50 -6.14 7.49
C TYR A 90 -6.56 -5.97 5.97
N THR A 91 -7.50 -5.19 5.45
CA THR A 91 -7.60 -4.88 4.02
C THR A 91 -6.33 -4.23 3.51
N ALA A 92 -5.81 -3.20 4.19
CA ALA A 92 -4.56 -2.56 3.78
C ALA A 92 -3.37 -3.53 3.80
N TYR A 93 -3.30 -4.39 4.81
CA TYR A 93 -2.27 -5.43 4.89
C TYR A 93 -2.36 -6.39 3.71
N VAL A 94 -3.54 -6.93 3.41
CA VAL A 94 -3.79 -7.84 2.28
C VAL A 94 -3.46 -7.16 0.95
N THR A 95 -3.91 -5.92 0.73
CA THR A 95 -3.62 -5.15 -0.49
C THR A 95 -2.11 -5.00 -0.73
N ILE A 96 -1.33 -4.78 0.33
CA ILE A 96 0.13 -4.72 0.22
C ILE A 96 0.71 -6.09 -0.14
N LEU A 97 0.25 -7.18 0.50
CA LEU A 97 0.71 -8.53 0.18
C LEU A 97 0.42 -8.92 -1.27
N GLU A 98 -0.78 -8.62 -1.77
CA GLU A 98 -1.20 -8.89 -3.15
C GLU A 98 -0.29 -8.21 -4.18
N CYS A 99 0.46 -7.18 -3.79
CA CYS A 99 1.39 -6.51 -4.70
C CYS A 99 2.68 -7.29 -4.95
N PHE A 100 3.11 -8.19 -4.05
CA PHE A 100 4.42 -8.85 -4.16
C PHE A 100 4.47 -10.32 -3.72
N ILE A 101 3.42 -10.86 -3.11
CA ILE A 101 3.28 -12.29 -2.75
C ILE A 101 2.52 -13.02 -3.85
N GLN A 102 2.92 -14.26 -4.14
CA GLN A 102 2.21 -15.09 -5.12
C GLN A 102 0.79 -15.44 -4.63
N PRO A 103 -0.25 -15.37 -5.49
CA PRO A 103 -1.63 -15.61 -5.10
C PRO A 103 -1.89 -16.96 -4.43
N VAL A 104 -1.13 -18.01 -4.79
CA VAL A 104 -1.24 -19.36 -4.20
C VAL A 104 -1.06 -19.38 -2.68
N TYR A 105 -0.32 -18.42 -2.12
CA TYR A 105 -0.12 -18.30 -0.68
C TYR A 105 -1.18 -17.43 0.02
N LEU A 106 -1.96 -16.65 -0.73
CA LEU A 106 -3.01 -15.76 -0.20
C LEU A 106 -4.42 -16.34 -0.39
N GLU A 107 -4.59 -17.25 -1.34
CA GLU A 107 -5.88 -17.88 -1.67
C GLU A 107 -5.98 -19.28 -1.05
N LEU A 108 -7.20 -19.68 -0.68
CA LEU A 108 -7.45 -21.05 -0.24
C LEU A 108 -7.51 -21.99 -1.44
N THR A 109 -6.88 -23.14 -1.32
CA THR A 109 -7.04 -24.27 -2.23
C THR A 109 -8.43 -24.87 -2.10
N LYS A 110 -8.87 -25.61 -3.12
CA LYS A 110 -10.16 -26.33 -3.10
C LYS A 110 -10.27 -27.27 -1.90
N GLU A 111 -9.17 -27.91 -1.51
CA GLU A 111 -9.13 -28.80 -0.35
C GLU A 111 -9.28 -28.06 0.98
N GLU A 112 -8.63 -26.90 1.14
CA GLU A 112 -8.77 -26.06 2.31
C GLU A 112 -10.21 -25.53 2.44
N ILE A 113 -10.83 -25.12 1.32
CA ILE A 113 -12.23 -24.69 1.28
C ILE A 113 -13.17 -25.80 1.75
N ASN A 114 -12.99 -27.04 1.27
CA ASN A 114 -13.84 -28.17 1.63
C ASN A 114 -13.72 -28.57 3.12
N LYS A 115 -12.56 -28.31 3.74
CA LYS A 115 -12.32 -28.60 5.16
C LYS A 115 -12.73 -27.44 6.09
N ALA A 116 -12.84 -26.23 5.56
CA ALA A 116 -13.10 -25.03 6.35
C ALA A 116 -14.56 -24.98 6.83
N LYS A 117 -14.76 -24.85 8.14
CA LYS A 117 -16.07 -24.54 8.74
C LYS A 117 -16.48 -23.09 8.46
N ASP A 118 -15.50 -22.20 8.40
CA ASP A 118 -15.63 -20.78 8.07
C ASP A 118 -14.52 -20.43 7.08
N ILE A 119 -14.92 -20.18 5.82
CA ILE A 119 -14.00 -19.90 4.71
C ILE A 119 -13.26 -18.57 4.94
N LEU A 120 -13.94 -17.56 5.49
CA LEU A 120 -13.36 -16.24 5.70
C LEU A 120 -12.27 -16.30 6.77
N ASN A 121 -12.57 -16.95 7.91
CA ASN A 121 -11.61 -17.14 8.98
C ASN A 121 -10.42 -18.00 8.52
N ALA A 122 -10.67 -19.09 7.78
CA ALA A 122 -9.60 -19.94 7.26
C ALA A 122 -8.64 -19.18 6.32
N LYS A 123 -9.19 -18.36 5.40
CA LYS A 123 -8.40 -17.52 4.49
C LYS A 123 -7.55 -16.53 5.26
N GLU A 124 -8.15 -15.89 6.25
CA GLU A 124 -7.45 -14.94 7.09
C GLU A 124 -6.29 -15.58 7.87
N GLN A 125 -6.51 -16.71 8.55
CA GLN A 125 -5.45 -17.41 9.28
C GLN A 125 -4.28 -17.80 8.37
N LYS A 126 -4.59 -18.27 7.15
CA LYS A 126 -3.58 -18.54 6.12
C LYS A 126 -2.75 -17.30 5.83
N ILE A 127 -3.39 -16.17 5.53
CA ILE A 127 -2.70 -14.90 5.22
C ILE A 127 -1.87 -14.40 6.40
N LEU A 128 -2.38 -14.49 7.63
CA LEU A 128 -1.67 -14.04 8.82
C LEU A 128 -0.42 -14.89 9.10
N SER A 129 -0.47 -16.19 8.77
CA SER A 129 0.66 -17.11 8.93
C SER A 129 1.80 -16.92 7.92
N VAL A 130 1.60 -16.12 6.88
CA VAL A 130 2.61 -15.85 5.85
C VAL A 130 3.81 -15.10 6.44
N ASP A 131 5.02 -15.62 6.22
CA ASP A 131 6.27 -14.90 6.46
C ASP A 131 6.63 -14.06 5.23
N VAL A 132 6.48 -12.75 5.37
CA VAL A 132 6.71 -11.76 4.29
C VAL A 132 8.18 -11.59 3.92
N ASN A 133 9.11 -12.24 4.65
CA ASN A 133 10.53 -12.21 4.33
C ASN A 133 10.96 -13.46 3.54
N ASP A 134 10.09 -14.47 3.40
CA ASP A 134 10.39 -15.66 2.62
C ASP A 134 10.38 -15.32 1.11
N VAL A 135 11.57 -15.26 0.52
CA VAL A 135 11.73 -14.93 -0.89
C VAL A 135 11.06 -15.97 -1.80
N GLY A 136 10.90 -17.22 -1.35
CA GLY A 136 10.30 -18.31 -2.11
C GLY A 136 8.83 -18.09 -2.45
N ILE A 137 8.11 -17.33 -1.63
CA ILE A 137 6.68 -17.04 -1.84
C ILE A 137 6.44 -15.74 -2.62
N HIS A 138 7.51 -14.99 -2.93
CA HIS A 138 7.39 -13.71 -3.60
C HIS A 138 7.18 -13.87 -5.11
N LEU A 139 6.49 -12.90 -5.72
CA LEU A 139 6.43 -12.77 -7.16
C LEU A 139 7.83 -12.52 -7.76
N PRO A 140 8.06 -12.94 -9.02
CA PRO A 140 9.21 -12.50 -9.80
C PRO A 140 9.33 -10.97 -9.80
N LEU A 141 10.55 -10.46 -9.86
CA LEU A 141 10.83 -9.05 -9.64
C LEU A 141 10.01 -8.12 -10.54
N LEU A 142 9.94 -8.42 -11.84
CA LEU A 142 9.21 -7.62 -12.83
C LEU A 142 7.68 -7.83 -12.82
N GLU A 143 7.21 -8.86 -12.11
CA GLU A 143 5.77 -9.15 -11.92
C GLU A 143 5.21 -8.49 -10.66
N THR A 144 6.06 -7.87 -9.84
CA THR A 144 5.62 -7.10 -8.66
C THR A 144 4.72 -5.95 -9.12
N TYR A 145 3.54 -5.83 -8.51
CA TYR A 145 2.57 -4.79 -8.88
C TYR A 145 3.03 -3.42 -8.37
N VAL A 146 3.19 -2.48 -9.30
CA VAL A 146 3.71 -1.12 -9.03
C VAL A 146 2.69 -0.02 -9.37
N GLY A 147 1.42 -0.40 -9.49
CA GLY A 147 0.33 0.50 -9.89
C GLY A 147 0.08 0.50 -11.41
N GLY A 148 -1.15 0.79 -11.82
CA GLY A 148 -1.60 0.64 -13.22
C GLY A 148 -0.94 1.58 -14.23
N MET A 149 -0.44 2.74 -13.80
CA MET A 149 0.18 3.73 -14.70
C MET A 149 1.65 3.44 -15.01
N VAL A 150 2.36 2.81 -14.08
CA VAL A 150 3.80 2.56 -14.17
C VAL A 150 4.16 1.67 -15.38
N PRO A 151 3.47 0.56 -15.69
CA PRO A 151 3.78 -0.27 -16.87
C PRO A 151 3.70 0.50 -18.20
N ASN A 152 2.70 1.39 -18.34
CA ASN A 152 2.55 2.22 -19.53
C ASN A 152 3.73 3.20 -19.67
N LEU A 153 4.17 3.78 -18.55
CA LEU A 153 5.29 4.70 -18.52
C LEU A 153 6.63 3.98 -18.78
N ILE A 154 6.82 2.76 -18.25
CA ILE A 154 7.97 1.91 -18.56
C ILE A 154 8.04 1.65 -20.07
N ARG A 155 6.92 1.28 -20.70
CA ARG A 155 6.86 1.06 -22.16
C ARG A 155 7.33 2.30 -22.92
N LEU A 156 6.75 3.47 -22.64
CA LEU A 156 7.10 4.73 -23.29
C LEU A 156 8.59 5.10 -23.12
N LYS A 157 9.14 4.92 -21.91
CA LYS A 157 10.55 5.23 -21.62
C LYS A 157 11.54 4.23 -22.24
N ARG A 158 11.10 3.00 -22.52
CA ARG A 158 11.91 2.02 -23.27
C ARG A 158 11.91 2.34 -24.77
N ASP A 159 10.78 2.74 -25.33
CA ASP A 159 10.67 3.13 -26.74
C ASP A 159 11.55 4.36 -27.07
N THR A 160 11.70 5.28 -26.11
CA THR A 160 12.57 6.45 -26.19
C THR A 160 14.02 6.21 -25.75
N GLN A 161 14.36 4.96 -25.39
CA GLN A 161 15.70 4.55 -24.91
C GLN A 161 16.18 5.29 -23.65
N GLU A 162 15.28 5.90 -22.89
CA GLU A 162 15.59 6.58 -21.61
C GLU A 162 15.82 5.57 -20.47
N LEU A 163 15.22 4.37 -20.57
CA LEU A 163 15.20 3.39 -19.50
C LEU A 163 15.87 2.06 -19.90
N ASP A 164 17.03 1.80 -19.29
CA ASP A 164 17.76 0.54 -19.41
C ASP A 164 17.28 -0.52 -18.40
N ASN A 165 17.73 -1.77 -18.60
CA ASN A 165 17.32 -2.91 -17.77
C ASN A 165 17.86 -2.82 -16.34
N GLU A 166 19.01 -2.17 -16.13
CA GLU A 166 19.63 -2.04 -14.80
C GLU A 166 18.80 -1.09 -13.94
N LYS A 167 18.47 0.10 -14.47
CA LYS A 167 17.58 1.06 -13.81
C LYS A 167 16.20 0.47 -13.54
N LEU A 168 15.66 -0.31 -14.48
CA LEU A 168 14.39 -0.99 -14.29
C LEU A 168 14.45 -2.02 -13.15
N SER A 169 15.50 -2.84 -13.10
CA SER A 169 15.70 -3.81 -12.03
C SER A 169 15.86 -3.14 -10.66
N ASN A 170 16.64 -2.06 -10.60
CA ASN A 170 16.83 -1.26 -9.39
C ASN A 170 15.53 -0.59 -8.93
N PHE A 171 14.72 -0.11 -9.89
CA PHE A 171 13.39 0.44 -9.65
C PHE A 171 12.47 -0.60 -8.97
N TYR A 172 12.31 -1.78 -9.57
CA TYR A 172 11.47 -2.84 -9.00
C TYR A 172 11.97 -3.35 -7.65
N THR A 173 13.29 -3.48 -7.47
CA THR A 173 13.90 -3.91 -6.21
C THR A 173 13.47 -3.01 -5.06
N LYS A 174 13.56 -1.69 -5.25
CA LYS A 174 13.20 -0.72 -4.20
C LYS A 174 11.72 -0.74 -3.83
N PHE A 175 10.80 -1.01 -4.77
CA PHE A 175 9.38 -1.13 -4.39
C PHE A 175 9.04 -2.44 -3.73
N LYS A 176 9.66 -3.52 -4.17
CA LYS A 176 9.51 -4.79 -3.48
C LYS A 176 9.99 -4.65 -2.03
N GLU A 177 11.14 -4.03 -1.80
CA GLU A 177 11.62 -3.67 -0.47
C GLU A 177 10.63 -2.76 0.29
N PHE A 178 10.07 -1.75 -0.38
CA PHE A 178 9.05 -0.88 0.21
C PHE A 178 7.84 -1.67 0.70
N TYR A 179 7.29 -2.59 -0.11
CA TYR A 179 6.13 -3.39 0.28
C TYR A 179 6.45 -4.37 1.41
N ILE A 180 7.60 -5.04 1.36
CA ILE A 180 8.06 -5.93 2.44
C ILE A 180 8.13 -5.15 3.75
N GLN A 181 8.77 -3.97 3.73
CA GLN A 181 8.86 -3.11 4.90
C GLN A 181 7.49 -2.61 5.35
N ALA A 182 6.62 -2.22 4.43
CA ALA A 182 5.27 -1.79 4.75
C ALA A 182 4.46 -2.89 5.46
N ALA A 183 4.47 -4.11 4.91
CA ALA A 183 3.79 -5.27 5.51
C ALA A 183 4.34 -5.59 6.91
N ALA A 184 5.67 -5.60 7.05
CA ALA A 184 6.33 -5.81 8.34
C ALA A 184 5.97 -4.73 9.38
N GLN A 185 5.90 -3.45 8.96
CA GLN A 185 5.51 -2.35 9.85
C GLN A 185 4.05 -2.41 10.28
N ILE A 186 3.15 -2.86 9.41
CA ILE A 186 1.74 -3.08 9.78
C ILE A 186 1.64 -4.18 10.83
N LYS A 187 2.21 -5.37 10.57
CA LYS A 187 2.23 -6.48 11.54
C LYS A 187 2.84 -6.08 12.88
N ARG A 188 3.93 -5.31 12.86
CA ARG A 188 4.59 -4.82 14.09
C ARG A 188 3.72 -3.87 14.93
N ARG A 189 2.95 -2.99 14.28
CA ARG A 189 2.13 -1.97 14.96
C ARG A 189 0.74 -2.49 15.32
N PHE A 190 0.23 -3.43 14.56
CA PHE A 190 -1.05 -4.08 14.78
C PHE A 190 -0.88 -5.60 14.56
N PRO A 191 -0.52 -6.34 15.62
CA PRO A 191 -0.37 -7.79 15.56
C PRO A 191 -1.74 -8.45 15.30
N LEU A 192 -2.04 -8.75 14.03
CA LEU A 192 -3.32 -9.31 13.60
C LEU A 192 -3.54 -10.75 14.15
N ASP A 193 -2.46 -11.42 14.51
CA ASP A 193 -2.42 -12.76 15.10
C ASP A 193 -2.69 -12.75 16.62
N ASP A 194 -2.59 -11.59 17.27
CA ASP A 194 -2.84 -11.47 18.71
C ASP A 194 -4.32 -11.64 19.08
N LYS A 195 -4.58 -12.35 20.19
CA LYS A 195 -5.94 -12.67 20.65
C LYS A 195 -6.74 -11.41 20.99
N GLU A 196 -6.11 -10.39 21.57
CA GLU A 196 -6.80 -9.15 21.93
C GLU A 196 -7.17 -8.33 20.68
N ARG A 197 -6.30 -8.34 19.66
CA ARG A 197 -6.59 -7.70 18.37
C ARG A 197 -7.66 -8.43 17.59
N GLN A 198 -7.69 -9.76 17.65
CA GLN A 198 -8.79 -10.54 17.07
C GLN A 198 -10.13 -10.29 17.76
N ALA A 199 -10.15 -9.95 19.05
CA ALA A 199 -11.39 -9.57 19.74
C ALA A 199 -12.03 -8.29 19.16
N LEU A 200 -11.25 -7.43 18.49
CA LEU A 200 -11.79 -6.25 17.80
C LEU A 200 -12.71 -6.62 16.64
N LYS A 201 -12.61 -7.83 16.08
CA LYS A 201 -13.56 -8.34 15.08
C LYS A 201 -14.98 -8.39 15.61
N CYS A 202 -15.15 -8.70 16.90
CA CYS A 202 -16.47 -8.74 17.52
C CYS A 202 -17.16 -7.37 17.43
N LEU A 203 -16.40 -6.27 17.44
CA LEU A 203 -16.97 -4.92 17.34
C LEU A 203 -17.63 -4.65 15.99
N GLN A 204 -17.33 -5.41 14.92
CA GLN A 204 -18.05 -5.31 13.64
C GLN A 204 -19.56 -5.45 13.80
N MET A 205 -20.01 -6.10 14.88
CA MET A 205 -21.43 -6.21 15.21
C MET A 205 -22.12 -4.86 15.43
N LEU A 206 -21.35 -3.80 15.71
CA LEU A 206 -21.82 -2.43 15.88
C LEU A 206 -21.94 -1.69 14.53
N ASN A 207 -21.52 -2.31 13.42
CA ASN A 207 -21.65 -1.72 12.10
C ASN A 207 -23.14 -1.67 11.71
N PRO A 208 -23.73 -0.49 11.49
CA PRO A 208 -25.15 -0.38 11.13
C PRO A 208 -25.52 -1.18 9.89
N GLN A 209 -24.61 -1.31 8.92
CA GLN A 209 -24.84 -2.11 7.71
C GLN A 209 -24.93 -3.60 8.00
N VAL A 210 -24.14 -4.09 8.96
CA VAL A 210 -24.16 -5.50 9.41
C VAL A 210 -25.43 -5.78 10.22
N ILE A 211 -25.83 -4.86 11.09
CA ILE A 211 -27.07 -4.97 11.89
C ILE A 211 -28.31 -5.01 11.00
N LEU A 212 -28.34 -4.17 9.96
CA LEU A 212 -29.45 -4.09 9.00
C LEU A 212 -29.43 -5.24 7.98
N SER A 213 -28.32 -5.99 7.89
CA SER A 213 -28.24 -7.18 7.04
C SER A 213 -28.97 -8.38 7.67
N HIS A 214 -29.58 -9.22 6.82
CA HIS A 214 -30.29 -10.43 7.27
C HIS A 214 -29.40 -11.45 8.03
N GLU A 215 -28.08 -11.30 8.03
CA GLU A 215 -27.16 -12.21 8.74
C GLU A 215 -27.20 -12.03 10.26
N PHE A 216 -27.48 -10.82 10.76
CA PHE A 216 -27.52 -10.57 12.20
C PHE A 216 -28.69 -11.28 12.89
N ASN A 217 -29.82 -11.41 12.18
CA ASN A 217 -31.02 -12.08 12.68
C ASN A 217 -30.88 -13.61 12.81
N LYS A 218 -29.77 -14.21 12.35
CA LYS A 218 -29.50 -15.65 12.53
C LYS A 218 -28.56 -15.97 13.70
N LYS A 219 -27.73 -15.03 14.16
CA LYS A 219 -26.71 -15.26 15.20
C LYS A 219 -27.15 -14.92 16.63
N THR A 220 -28.34 -14.34 16.81
CA THR A 220 -28.84 -13.87 18.12
C THR A 220 -29.36 -14.96 19.07
N TYR A 221 -29.32 -16.25 18.71
CA TYR A 221 -29.81 -17.33 19.59
C TYR A 221 -28.76 -18.06 20.44
N ASN A 222 -27.48 -17.65 20.45
CA ASN A 222 -26.47 -18.34 21.28
C ASN A 222 -25.45 -17.38 21.94
N PHE A 223 -25.95 -16.47 22.76
CA PHE A 223 -25.12 -15.85 23.81
C PHE A 223 -25.72 -16.23 25.17
N ASN A 224 -25.20 -17.30 25.78
CA ASN A 224 -25.32 -17.52 27.22
C ASN A 224 -24.00 -17.08 27.86
N PHE A 225 -24.13 -16.15 28.81
CA PHE A 225 -23.05 -15.70 29.69
C PHE A 225 -22.52 -16.84 30.57
#